data_AF-A0A4R5U6J2-F1
#
_entry.id   AF-A0A4R5U6J2-F1
#
_cell.length_a   1.000
_cell.length_b   1.000
_cell.length_c   1.000
_cell.angle_alpha   90.00
_cell.angle_beta   90.00
_cell.angle_gamma   90.00
#
_symmetry.space_group_name_H-M   'P 1'
#
loop_
_entity.id
_entity.type
_entity.pdbx_description
1 polymer ?
#
loop_
_entity_poly.entity_id
_entity_poly.type
_entity_poly.pdbx_seq_one_letter_code
_entity_poly.pdbx_strand_id
1 'polypeptide(L)'
;MLARRTGISPAEAAAITLALYRACWSEGNTLATKVAILAAITAAGLDPSAIAERIDAPDVIRQLDANTDEACERGVFGSPTVFVGDTMFFGNDRLDFIREELAHLEEAA
;
A
#
# COMPACT_ATOMS: atom_id res chain seq x y z
N MET A 1 7.99 11.42 7.70
CA MET A 1 7.10 11.87 8.80
C MET A 1 5.66 11.45 8.46
N LEU A 2 5.31 10.17 8.64
CA LEU A 2 4.02 9.62 8.19
C LEU A 2 2.89 10.12 9.09
N ALA A 3 2.10 11.06 8.58
CA ALA A 3 0.88 11.55 9.22
C ALA A 3 -0.16 10.41 9.29
N ARG A 4 -0.09 9.64 10.37
CA ARG A 4 -1.06 8.63 10.76
C ARG A 4 -2.38 9.31 11.13
N ARG A 5 -3.34 9.42 10.20
CA ARG A 5 -4.75 9.74 10.53
C ARG A 5 -5.73 9.46 9.39
N THR A 6 -5.72 8.24 8.88
CA THR A 6 -6.97 7.59 8.45
C THR A 6 -7.61 7.01 9.71
N GLY A 7 -8.92 7.14 9.91
CA GLY A 7 -9.65 6.54 11.05
C GLY A 7 -9.71 5.01 11.02
N ILE A 8 -8.75 4.38 10.34
CA ILE A 8 -8.63 2.95 10.05
C ILE A 8 -7.30 2.49 10.65
N SER A 9 -7.32 1.41 11.42
CA SER A 9 -6.12 0.80 11.99
C SER A 9 -5.23 0.15 10.92
N PRO A 10 -3.93 -0.05 11.19
CA PRO A 10 -3.07 -0.77 10.25
C PRO A 10 -3.57 -2.17 9.89
N ALA A 11 -4.19 -2.87 10.82
CA ALA A 11 -4.74 -4.21 10.59
C ALA A 11 -5.94 -4.16 9.63
N GLU A 12 -6.84 -3.20 9.80
CA GLU A 12 -7.97 -3.01 8.88
C GLU A 12 -7.49 -2.57 7.50
N ALA A 13 -6.49 -1.68 7.42
CA ALA A 13 -5.90 -1.27 6.15
C ALA A 13 -5.26 -2.46 5.40
N ALA A 14 -4.58 -3.36 6.12
CA ALA A 14 -4.02 -4.58 5.55
C ALA A 14 -5.12 -5.55 5.05
N ALA A 15 -6.20 -5.70 5.82
CA ALA A 15 -7.34 -6.54 5.42
C ALA A 15 -8.03 -6.01 4.14
N ILE A 16 -8.27 -4.70 4.07
CA ILE A 16 -8.82 -4.04 2.88
C ILE A 16 -7.88 -4.21 1.68
N THR A 17 -6.58 -3.98 1.86
CA THR A 17 -5.58 -4.15 0.80
C THR A 17 -5.61 -5.58 0.25
N LEU A 18 -5.60 -6.58 1.13
CA LEU A 18 -5.65 -7.98 0.74
C LEU A 18 -6.95 -8.33 -0.01
N ALA A 19 -8.09 -7.78 0.42
CA ALA A 19 -9.37 -7.95 -0.27
C ALA A 19 -9.32 -7.40 -1.71
N LEU A 20 -8.78 -6.18 -1.89
CA LEU A 20 -8.64 -5.58 -3.21
C LEU A 20 -7.65 -6.34 -4.10
N TYR A 21 -6.54 -6.82 -3.55
CA TYR A 21 -5.60 -7.68 -4.28
C TYR A 21 -6.26 -8.97 -4.77
N ARG A 22 -7.05 -9.65 -3.92
CA ARG A 22 -7.77 -10.87 -4.31
C ARG A 22 -8.82 -10.59 -5.38
N ALA A 23 -9.62 -9.54 -5.20
CA ALA A 23 -10.62 -9.15 -6.18
C ALA A 23 -10.00 -8.90 -7.57
N CYS A 24 -8.85 -8.20 -7.63
CA CYS A 24 -8.19 -7.91 -8.89
C CYS A 24 -7.46 -9.12 -9.48
N TRP A 25 -6.62 -9.78 -8.69
CA TRP A 25 -5.63 -10.75 -9.20
C TRP A 25 -6.05 -12.21 -9.09
N SER A 26 -6.97 -12.55 -8.19
CA SER A 26 -7.49 -13.91 -8.04
C SER A 26 -8.85 -14.09 -8.73
N GLU A 27 -9.70 -13.05 -8.71
CA GLU A 27 -11.07 -13.13 -9.20
C GLU A 27 -11.28 -12.44 -10.56
N GLY A 28 -10.31 -11.64 -11.02
CA GLY A 28 -10.36 -10.95 -12.31
C GLY A 28 -11.29 -9.72 -12.34
N ASN A 29 -11.67 -9.19 -11.18
CA ASN A 29 -12.52 -8.01 -11.10
C ASN A 29 -11.74 -6.74 -11.51
N THR A 30 -12.41 -5.84 -12.23
CA THR A 30 -11.86 -4.52 -12.58
C THR A 30 -12.19 -3.51 -11.48
N LEU A 31 -11.16 -2.97 -10.84
CA LEU A 31 -11.28 -1.98 -9.75
C LEU A 31 -11.09 -0.54 -10.23
N ALA A 32 -11.66 -0.19 -11.38
CA ALA A 32 -11.48 1.12 -12.03
C ALA A 32 -12.44 2.21 -11.55
N THR A 33 -13.41 1.87 -10.69
CA THR A 33 -14.41 2.83 -10.19
C THR A 33 -14.57 2.71 -8.69
N LYS A 34 -14.95 3.81 -8.04
CA LYS A 34 -15.32 3.83 -6.61
C LYS A 34 -16.34 2.75 -6.28
N VAL A 35 -17.38 2.59 -7.11
CA VAL A 35 -18.42 1.58 -6.90
C VAL A 35 -17.83 0.17 -6.87
N ALA A 36 -16.96 -0.18 -7.83
CA ALA A 36 -16.32 -1.49 -7.88
C ALA A 36 -15.40 -1.75 -6.68
N ILE A 37 -14.64 -0.73 -6.25
CA ILE A 37 -13.76 -0.81 -5.08
C ILE A 37 -14.57 -1.08 -3.81
N LEU A 38 -15.62 -0.30 -3.56
CA LEU A 38 -16.44 -0.47 -2.35
C LEU A 38 -17.18 -1.81 -2.37
N ALA A 39 -17.65 -2.27 -3.52
CA ALA A 39 -18.29 -3.58 -3.66
C ALA A 39 -17.32 -4.73 -3.33
N ALA A 40 -16.06 -4.65 -3.76
CA ALA A 40 -15.04 -5.65 -3.44
C ALA A 40 -14.73 -5.70 -1.93
N ILE A 41 -14.69 -4.54 -1.26
CA ILE A 41 -14.50 -4.47 0.20
C ILE A 41 -15.69 -5.11 0.93
N THR A 42 -16.92 -4.79 0.53
CA THR A 42 -18.14 -5.38 1.11
C THR A 42 -18.22 -6.89 0.87
N ALA A 43 -17.86 -7.36 -0.34
CA ALA A 43 -17.86 -8.79 -0.66
C ALA A 43 -16.87 -9.60 0.20
N ALA A 44 -15.79 -8.96 0.67
CA ALA A 44 -14.84 -9.55 1.62
C ALA A 44 -15.32 -9.52 3.09
N GLY A 45 -16.55 -9.03 3.36
CA GLY A 45 -17.11 -8.94 4.70
C GLY A 45 -16.58 -7.77 5.53
N LEU A 46 -15.95 -6.77 4.88
CA LEU A 46 -15.38 -5.58 5.52
C LEU A 46 -16.31 -4.37 5.34
N ASP A 47 -16.27 -3.43 6.29
CA ASP A 47 -17.04 -2.19 6.19
C ASP A 47 -16.37 -1.21 5.20
N PRO A 48 -17.04 -0.82 4.10
CA PRO A 48 -16.48 0.12 3.13
C PRO A 48 -16.65 1.59 3.56
N SER A 49 -17.38 1.90 4.63
CA SER A 49 -17.82 3.26 4.98
C SER A 49 -16.66 4.27 5.04
N ALA A 50 -15.61 3.96 5.80
CA ALA A 50 -14.45 4.82 5.97
C ALA A 50 -13.70 5.07 4.66
N ILE A 51 -13.67 4.09 3.74
CA ILE A 51 -13.10 4.27 2.40
C ILE A 51 -14.03 5.11 1.52
N ALA A 52 -15.33 4.84 1.55
CA ALA A 52 -16.33 5.56 0.75
C ALA A 52 -16.31 7.08 1.03
N GLU A 53 -16.13 7.46 2.30
CA GLU A 53 -16.03 8.85 2.74
C GLU A 53 -14.73 9.54 2.28
N ARG A 54 -13.63 8.79 2.19
CA ARG A 54 -12.28 9.37 2.05
C ARG A 54 -11.63 9.20 0.69
N ILE A 55 -12.07 8.24 -0.13
CA ILE A 55 -11.40 7.82 -1.38
C ILE A 55 -11.18 8.98 -2.37
N ASP A 56 -12.09 9.96 -2.40
CA ASP A 56 -12.01 11.14 -3.28
C ASP A 56 -11.64 12.44 -2.52
N ALA A 57 -11.28 12.33 -1.23
CA ALA A 57 -10.99 13.51 -0.43
C ALA A 57 -9.72 14.21 -0.96
N PRO A 58 -9.74 15.54 -1.17
CA PRO A 58 -8.61 16.25 -1.79
C PRO A 58 -7.27 16.07 -1.08
N ASP A 59 -7.27 15.90 0.24
CA ASP A 59 -6.07 15.64 1.02
C ASP A 59 -5.56 14.19 0.90
N VAL A 60 -6.43 13.19 0.67
CA VAL A 60 -6.00 11.82 0.32
C VAL A 60 -5.31 11.81 -1.03
N ILE A 61 -5.90 12.47 -2.03
CA ILE A 61 -5.34 12.54 -3.39
C ILE A 61 -3.97 13.23 -3.36
N ARG A 62 -3.87 14.40 -2.70
CA ARG A 62 -2.58 15.09 -2.53
C ARG A 62 -1.54 14.23 -1.81
N GLN A 63 -1.93 13.44 -0.82
CA GLN A 63 -1.00 12.56 -0.12
C GLN A 63 -0.56 11.38 -1.00
N LEU A 64 -1.45 10.85 -1.85
CA LEU A 64 -1.08 9.83 -2.83
C LEU A 64 -0.05 10.37 -3.81
N ASP A 65 -0.30 11.55 -4.39
CA ASP A 65 0.63 12.21 -5.32
C ASP A 65 1.98 12.45 -4.65
N ALA A 66 1.99 13.02 -3.44
CA ALA A 66 3.22 13.28 -2.69
C ALA A 66 4.02 12.00 -2.36
N ASN A 67 3.35 10.89 -2.04
CA ASN A 67 4.02 9.62 -1.80
C ASN A 67 4.64 9.05 -3.10
N THR A 68 3.97 9.24 -4.24
CA THR A 68 4.47 8.83 -5.55
C THR A 68 5.66 9.70 -5.97
N ASP A 69 5.59 11.00 -5.76
CA ASP A 69 6.69 11.94 -6.03
C ASP A 69 7.92 11.58 -5.18
N GLU A 70 7.75 11.34 -3.87
CA GLU A 70 8.84 10.89 -2.99
C GLU A 70 9.49 9.60 -3.51
N ALA A 71 8.69 8.63 -3.96
CA ALA A 71 9.21 7.39 -4.55
C ALA A 71 10.02 7.67 -5.82
N CYS A 72 9.53 8.52 -6.72
CA CYS A 72 10.24 8.91 -7.94
C CYS A 72 11.55 9.65 -7.64
N GLU A 73 11.56 10.58 -6.68
CA GLU A 73 12.75 11.31 -6.24
C GLU A 73 13.82 10.37 -5.67
N ARG A 74 13.40 9.29 -5.00
CA ARG A 74 14.29 8.24 -4.50
C ARG A 74 14.72 7.22 -5.56
N GLY A 75 14.34 7.41 -6.83
CA GLY A 75 14.73 6.56 -7.95
C GLY A 75 13.90 5.28 -8.12
N VAL A 76 12.71 5.19 -7.52
CA VAL A 76 11.79 4.06 -7.73
C VAL A 76 11.30 4.05 -9.17
N PHE A 77 11.46 2.91 -9.85
CA PHE A 77 11.08 2.73 -11.25
C PHE A 77 10.05 1.62 -11.48
N GLY A 78 9.59 0.95 -10.41
CA GLY A 78 8.64 -0.15 -10.52
C GLY A 78 8.09 -0.60 -9.17
N SER A 79 7.18 -1.58 -9.22
CA SER A 79 6.52 -2.17 -8.05
C SER A 79 6.60 -3.71 -8.09
N PRO A 80 6.83 -4.38 -6.93
CA PRO A 80 7.12 -3.77 -5.64
C PRO A 80 8.56 -3.27 -5.55
N THR A 81 8.75 -2.17 -4.82
CA THR A 81 10.07 -1.68 -4.38
C THR A 81 10.03 -1.48 -2.87
N VAL A 82 11.07 -1.96 -2.17
CA VAL A 82 11.23 -1.87 -0.72
C VAL A 82 12.56 -1.18 -0.42
N PHE A 83 12.58 -0.29 0.57
CA PHE A 83 13.80 0.27 1.12
C PHE A 83 14.06 -0.29 2.52
N VAL A 84 15.31 -0.65 2.80
CA VAL A 84 15.83 -0.97 4.14
C VAL A 84 16.94 0.02 4.43
N GLY A 85 16.69 0.96 5.35
CA GLY A 85 17.51 2.17 5.46
C GLY A 85 17.49 2.94 4.13
N ASP A 86 18.68 3.17 3.56
CA ASP A 86 18.87 3.83 2.26
C ASP A 86 19.00 2.84 1.09
N THR A 87 19.08 1.53 1.37
CA THR A 87 19.26 0.48 0.36
C THR A 87 17.94 0.14 -0.33
N MET A 88 17.90 0.21 -1.66
CA MET A 88 16.71 -0.08 -2.49
C MET A 88 16.70 -1.52 -3.03
N PHE A 89 15.57 -2.21 -2.91
CA PHE A 89 15.31 -3.53 -3.49
C PHE A 89 14.06 -3.51 -4.38
N PHE A 90 14.22 -3.83 -5.66
CA PHE A 90 13.12 -3.95 -6.62
C PHE A 90 12.80 -5.43 -6.92
N GLY A 91 11.52 -5.79 -6.85
CA GLY A 91 11.03 -7.15 -7.13
C GLY A 91 10.60 -7.92 -5.88
N ASN A 92 9.66 -8.87 -6.06
CA ASN A 92 9.21 -9.78 -5.00
C ASN A 92 10.16 -10.97 -4.78
N ASP A 93 11.16 -11.12 -5.65
CA ASP A 93 12.23 -12.12 -5.62
C ASP A 93 13.48 -11.62 -4.85
N ARG A 94 13.35 -10.52 -4.10
CA ARG A 94 14.42 -9.91 -3.29
C ARG A 94 14.22 -10.02 -1.78
N LEU A 95 13.21 -10.77 -1.33
CA LEU A 95 12.85 -10.83 0.09
C LEU A 95 13.96 -11.38 1.00
N ASP A 96 14.80 -12.29 0.52
CA ASP A 96 15.92 -12.81 1.32
C ASP A 96 17.01 -11.75 1.53
N PHE A 97 17.37 -10.99 0.49
CA PHE A 97 18.30 -9.87 0.59
C PHE A 97 17.78 -8.75 1.50
N ILE A 98 16.47 -8.50 1.47
CA ILE A 98 15.82 -7.55 2.38
C ILE A 98 15.99 -7.99 3.84
N ARG A 99 15.85 -9.29 4.14
CA ARG A 99 16.04 -9.83 5.49
C ARG A 99 17.49 -9.71 5.95
N GLU A 100 18.44 -10.01 5.06
CA GLU A 100 19.88 -9.89 5.35
C GLU A 100 20.26 -8.45 5.66
N GLU A 101 19.83 -7.49 4.84
CA GLU A 101 20.12 -6.07 5.06
C GLU A 101 19.48 -5.55 6.36
N LEU A 102 18.26 -6.00 6.67
CA LEU A 102 17.60 -5.62 7.92
C LEU A 102 18.39 -6.11 9.14
N ALA A 103 18.83 -7.36 9.14
CA ALA A 103 19.66 -7.92 10.21
C ALA A 103 21.00 -7.18 10.34
N HIS A 104 21.63 -6.85 9.20
CA HIS A 104 22.88 -6.07 9.19
C HIS A 104 22.71 -4.68 9.84
N LEU A 105 21.62 -3.97 9.55
CA LEU A 105 21.34 -2.68 10.19
C LEU A 105 21.01 -2.80 11.68
N GLU A 106 20.34 -3.87 12.09
CA GLU A 106 20.05 -4.15 13.51
C GLU A 106 21.32 -4.47 14.31
N GLU A 107 22.28 -5.17 13.72
CA GLU A 107 23.59 -5.46 14.35
C GLU A 107 24.48 -4.21 14.46
N ALA A 108 24.31 -3.24 13.55
CA ALA A 108 25.09 -2.00 13.52
C ALA A 108 24.55 -0.89 14.45
N ALA A 109 23.36 -1.07 15.03
CA ALA A 109 22.65 -0.10 15.88
C ALA A 109 22.96 -0.31 17.38
#